data_AF-A0A6H5GMB4-F1
#
_entry.id   AF-A0A6H5GMB4-F1
#
_cell.length_a   1.000
_cell.length_b   1.000
_cell.length_c   1.000
_cell.angle_alpha   90.00
_cell.angle_beta   90.00
_cell.angle_gamma   90.00
#
_symmetry.space_group_name_H-M   'P 1'
#
loop_
_entity.id
_entity.type
_entity.pdbx_description
1 polymer ?
#
loop_
_entity_poly.entity_id
_entity_poly.type
_entity_poly.pdbx_seq_one_letter_code
_entity_poly.pdbx_strand_id
1 'polypeptide(L)'
;MKSNNEKDSKASVEKKTVKNTLIDIQRIKLEKLMKNPEKPVVIPDRQKQKRDPHVPEFVRNVMGSSAGAGSGEFHVYRHLRRKEYARQKNISEKSAKNTLDEEFQQKLVENQKKAEERTAKKRAKRLKKRQNLKKKKIEKAKMPQFTDAPSDSKDSESESDDSNDDESKASATPTTTETDLAQAGDGSST
;
A
#
# COMPACT_ATOMS: atom_id res chain seq x y z
N MET A 1 -62.08 45.82 0.30
CA MET A 1 -62.05 44.54 1.03
C MET A 1 -60.68 43.92 0.84
N LYS A 2 -59.95 43.73 1.93
CA LYS A 2 -58.63 43.09 1.97
C LYS A 2 -58.82 41.57 1.88
N SER A 3 -58.04 40.89 1.04
CA SER A 3 -57.85 39.44 1.13
C SER A 3 -56.36 39.15 0.96
N ASN A 4 -55.76 38.79 2.09
CA ASN A 4 -54.34 38.53 2.30
C ASN A 4 -53.89 37.29 1.53
N ASN A 5 -52.84 37.43 0.72
CA ASN A 5 -52.01 36.29 0.31
C ASN A 5 -50.72 36.30 1.14
N GLU A 6 -50.89 36.17 2.45
CA GLU A 6 -49.82 35.84 3.40
C GLU A 6 -49.77 34.31 3.53
N LYS A 7 -48.96 33.64 2.71
CA LYS A 7 -48.42 32.28 2.95
C LYS A 7 -47.69 31.87 1.69
N ASP A 8 -46.40 32.14 1.63
CA ASP A 8 -45.41 31.34 0.88
C ASP A 8 -43.98 31.85 1.07
N SER A 9 -43.79 33.01 1.71
CA SER A 9 -42.47 33.48 2.12
C SER A 9 -42.04 33.00 3.51
N LYS A 10 -42.39 31.76 3.91
CA LYS A 10 -41.66 31.11 5.00
C LYS A 10 -40.32 30.66 4.43
N ALA A 11 -39.42 31.62 4.36
CA ALA A 11 -37.99 31.42 4.26
C ALA A 11 -37.62 30.15 5.02
N SER A 12 -37.17 29.13 4.29
CA SER A 12 -36.50 27.98 4.87
C SER A 12 -35.25 28.52 5.54
N VAL A 13 -35.39 28.91 6.80
CA VAL A 13 -34.28 29.30 7.66
C VAL A 13 -33.42 28.04 7.74
N GLU A 14 -32.39 27.97 6.90
CA GLU A 14 -31.37 26.92 6.93
C GLU A 14 -30.77 26.97 8.34
N LYS A 15 -31.28 26.12 9.23
CA LYS A 15 -30.72 25.94 10.56
C LYS A 15 -29.31 25.43 10.32
N LYS A 16 -28.30 26.26 10.60
CA LYS A 16 -26.89 25.89 10.57
C LYS A 16 -26.69 24.79 11.63
N THR A 17 -26.89 23.53 11.23
CA THR A 17 -26.68 22.37 12.08
C THR A 17 -25.19 22.28 12.38
N VAL A 18 -24.83 22.41 13.65
CA VAL A 18 -23.46 22.27 14.12
C VAL A 18 -23.01 20.83 13.87
N LYS A 19 -21.83 20.67 13.25
CA LYS A 19 -21.26 19.36 12.90
C LYS A 19 -20.67 18.72 14.15
N ASN A 20 -21.50 18.07 14.95
CA ASN A 20 -21.05 17.48 16.22
C ASN A 20 -20.69 15.98 16.05
N THR A 21 -21.36 15.27 15.14
CA THR A 21 -21.17 13.83 14.92
C THR A 21 -20.79 13.51 13.47
N LEU A 22 -20.10 12.38 13.23
CA LEU A 22 -19.82 11.86 11.88
C LEU A 22 -21.09 11.68 11.05
N ILE A 23 -22.17 11.25 11.71
CA ILE A 23 -23.51 11.08 11.13
C ILE A 23 -24.05 12.43 10.65
N ASP A 24 -23.88 13.51 11.42
CA ASP A 24 -24.33 14.85 11.03
C ASP A 24 -23.57 15.36 9.80
N ILE A 25 -22.26 15.08 9.72
CA ILE A 25 -21.43 15.42 8.56
C ILE A 25 -21.91 14.67 7.31
N GLN A 26 -22.23 13.38 7.43
CA GLN A 26 -22.77 12.58 6.34
C GLN A 26 -24.16 13.07 5.92
N ARG A 27 -25.05 13.34 6.88
CA ARG A 27 -26.39 13.90 6.65
C ARG A 27 -26.32 15.20 5.85
N ILE A 28 -25.47 16.14 6.24
CA ILE A 28 -25.28 17.41 5.51
C ILE A 28 -24.75 17.17 4.08
N LYS A 29 -23.82 16.23 3.90
CA LYS A 29 -23.30 15.87 2.57
C LYS A 29 -24.40 15.26 1.70
N LEU A 30 -25.21 14.36 2.26
CA LEU A 30 -26.34 13.73 1.58
C LEU A 30 -27.41 14.76 1.22
N GLU A 31 -27.83 15.61 2.15
CA GLU A 31 -28.77 16.70 1.88
C GLU A 31 -28.25 17.60 0.74
N LYS A 32 -26.95 17.93 0.73
CA LYS A 32 -26.33 18.72 -0.35
C LYS A 32 -26.37 18.00 -1.71
N LEU A 33 -26.16 16.68 -1.75
CA LEU A 33 -26.23 15.89 -2.98
C LEU A 33 -27.68 15.73 -3.46
N MET A 34 -28.63 15.51 -2.56
CA MET A 34 -30.05 15.33 -2.85
C MET A 34 -30.78 16.62 -3.23
N LYS A 35 -30.22 17.80 -2.90
CA LYS A 35 -30.73 19.09 -3.38
C LYS A 35 -30.77 19.18 -4.92
N ASN A 36 -29.88 18.47 -5.64
CA ASN A 36 -29.83 18.45 -7.11
C ASN A 36 -29.55 17.04 -7.63
N PRO A 37 -30.57 16.16 -7.73
CA PRO A 37 -30.37 14.75 -8.08
C PRO A 37 -29.99 14.52 -9.54
N GLU A 38 -30.33 15.43 -10.45
CA GLU A 38 -29.99 15.31 -11.88
C GLU A 38 -28.53 15.65 -12.20
N LYS A 39 -27.81 16.31 -11.27
CA LYS A 39 -26.42 16.68 -11.50
C LYS A 39 -25.52 15.45 -11.27
N PRO A 40 -24.75 14.99 -12.28
CA PRO A 40 -23.84 13.88 -12.10
C PRO A 40 -22.76 14.23 -11.07
N VAL A 41 -22.50 13.31 -10.14
CA VAL A 41 -21.48 13.46 -9.11
C VAL A 41 -20.11 13.10 -9.70
N VAL A 42 -19.19 14.06 -9.73
CA VAL A 42 -17.81 13.83 -10.17
C VAL A 42 -17.00 13.26 -9.01
N ILE A 43 -16.67 11.97 -9.10
CA ILE A 43 -15.70 11.35 -8.20
C ILE A 43 -14.30 11.75 -8.69
N PRO A 44 -13.45 12.37 -7.85
CA PRO A 44 -12.11 12.75 -8.27
C PRO A 44 -11.26 11.52 -8.57
N ASP A 45 -10.54 11.58 -9.69
CA ASP A 45 -9.56 10.54 -10.04
C ASP A 45 -8.43 10.47 -9.00
N ARG A 46 -7.77 9.30 -8.95
CA ARG A 46 -6.60 9.10 -8.10
C ARG A 46 -5.53 10.14 -8.42
N GLN A 47 -4.97 10.74 -7.36
CA GLN A 47 -3.88 11.72 -7.49
C GLN A 47 -2.73 11.12 -8.31
N LYS A 48 -2.38 11.80 -9.41
CA LYS A 48 -1.26 11.40 -10.27
C LYS A 48 0.06 11.67 -9.55
N GLN A 49 0.99 10.73 -9.65
CA GLN A 49 2.35 10.93 -9.15
C GLN A 49 3.00 12.13 -9.85
N LYS A 50 3.79 12.90 -9.11
CA LYS A 50 4.53 14.04 -9.66
C LYS A 50 5.46 13.53 -10.77
N ARG A 51 5.23 14.02 -12.00
CA ARG A 51 6.08 13.70 -13.15
C ARG A 51 7.29 14.63 -13.16
N ASP A 52 8.39 14.12 -13.68
CA ASP A 52 9.57 14.95 -13.88
C ASP A 52 9.26 16.00 -14.95
N PRO A 53 9.80 17.23 -14.82
CA PRO A 53 9.52 18.29 -15.77
C PRO A 53 9.96 17.87 -17.18
N HIS A 54 9.09 18.07 -18.16
CA HIS A 54 9.42 17.82 -19.56
C HIS A 54 10.54 18.77 -20.02
N VAL A 55 11.58 18.20 -20.63
CA VAL A 55 12.71 18.96 -21.18
C VAL A 55 12.39 19.27 -22.65
N PRO A 56 12.35 20.56 -23.06
CA PRO A 56 12.16 20.91 -24.46
C PRO A 56 13.28 20.36 -25.34
N GLU A 57 12.93 19.85 -26.51
CA GLU A 57 13.88 19.30 -27.48
C GLU A 57 14.81 20.36 -28.08
N PHE A 58 14.26 21.53 -28.43
CA PHE A 58 15.01 22.63 -29.04
C PHE A 58 14.97 23.89 -28.18
N VAL A 59 16.15 24.39 -27.83
CA VAL A 59 16.31 25.72 -27.24
C VAL A 59 16.59 26.71 -28.37
N ARG A 60 15.66 27.64 -28.60
CA ARG A 60 15.75 28.61 -29.72
C ARG A 60 16.68 29.79 -29.45
N ASN A 61 16.92 30.10 -28.17
CA ASN A 61 17.59 31.33 -27.74
C ASN A 61 19.02 31.04 -27.26
N VAL A 62 19.75 30.16 -27.95
CA VAL A 62 21.14 29.83 -27.59
C VAL A 62 22.05 30.91 -28.16
N MET A 63 22.78 31.60 -27.27
CA MET A 63 23.81 32.55 -27.67
C MET A 63 25.09 31.79 -28.06
N GLY A 64 25.90 32.35 -28.97
CA GLY A 64 27.10 31.69 -29.49
C GLY A 64 28.10 31.29 -28.40
N SER A 65 28.84 30.20 -28.61
CA SER A 65 29.72 29.60 -27.58
C SER A 65 30.85 30.52 -27.08
N SER A 66 31.26 31.51 -27.90
CA SER A 66 32.28 32.49 -27.55
C SER A 66 31.71 33.83 -27.06
N ALA A 67 30.38 33.95 -26.94
CA ALA A 67 29.75 35.17 -26.44
C ALA A 67 29.93 35.28 -24.91
N GLY A 68 30.11 36.50 -24.41
CA GLY A 68 30.24 36.76 -22.97
C GLY A 68 28.95 36.50 -22.18
N ALA A 69 29.06 36.44 -20.85
CA ALA A 69 27.91 36.24 -19.97
C ALA A 69 26.93 37.43 -20.04
N GLY A 70 25.70 37.18 -20.48
CA GLY A 70 24.62 38.18 -20.48
C GLY A 70 23.99 38.38 -19.10
N SER A 71 23.26 39.48 -18.92
CA SER A 71 22.56 39.80 -17.65
C SER A 71 21.49 38.78 -17.24
N GLY A 72 20.92 38.04 -18.21
CA GLY A 72 19.93 36.99 -17.98
C GLY A 72 20.50 35.60 -17.65
N GLU A 73 21.79 35.37 -17.89
CA GLU A 73 22.39 34.03 -17.82
C GLU A 73 22.37 33.47 -16.39
N PHE A 74 22.56 34.33 -15.39
CA PHE A 74 22.45 33.95 -13.99
C PHE A 74 21.07 33.35 -13.65
N HIS A 75 19.99 33.95 -14.16
CA HIS A 75 18.66 33.44 -13.89
C HIS A 75 18.40 32.13 -14.64
N VAL A 76 18.90 31.98 -15.86
CA VAL A 76 18.83 30.73 -16.63
C VAL A 76 19.48 29.60 -15.83
N TYR A 77 20.73 29.77 -15.39
CA TYR A 77 21.44 28.79 -14.56
C TYR A 77 20.68 28.47 -13.27
N ARG A 78 20.20 29.49 -12.54
CA ARG A 78 19.43 29.32 -11.31
C ARG A 78 18.16 28.48 -11.53
N HIS A 79 17.43 28.71 -12.62
CA HIS A 79 16.26 27.91 -12.95
C HIS A 79 16.62 26.48 -13.36
N LEU A 80 17.67 26.32 -14.18
CA LEU A 80 18.15 25.01 -14.62
C LEU A 80 18.63 24.17 -13.44
N ARG A 81 19.42 24.74 -12.53
CA ARG A 81 19.93 24.06 -11.33
C ARG A 81 18.80 23.60 -10.42
N ARG A 82 17.77 24.43 -10.19
CA ARG A 82 16.60 24.01 -9.41
C ARG A 82 15.84 22.86 -10.08
N LYS A 83 15.65 22.92 -11.40
CA LYS A 83 15.01 21.83 -12.16
C LYS A 83 15.81 20.53 -12.04
N GLU A 84 17.14 20.63 -12.16
CA GLU A 84 18.01 19.48 -12.08
C GLU A 84 18.05 18.87 -10.68
N TYR A 85 18.13 19.68 -9.62
CA TYR A 85 18.05 19.19 -8.24
C TYR A 85 16.72 18.54 -7.92
N ALA A 86 15.61 19.14 -8.37
CA ALA A 86 14.30 18.52 -8.23
C ALA A 86 14.22 17.18 -8.99
N ARG A 87 14.80 17.10 -10.20
CA ARG A 87 14.85 15.87 -10.99
C ARG A 87 15.68 14.79 -10.29
N GLN A 88 16.89 15.10 -9.83
CA GLN A 88 17.76 14.16 -9.12
C GLN A 88 17.10 13.64 -7.84
N LYS A 89 16.49 14.55 -7.06
CA LYS A 89 15.74 14.19 -5.84
C LYS A 89 14.56 13.27 -6.15
N ASN A 90 13.79 13.56 -7.19
CA ASN A 90 12.68 12.69 -7.57
C ASN A 90 13.17 11.30 -7.99
N ILE A 91 14.29 11.21 -8.70
CA ILE A 91 14.87 9.92 -9.13
C ILE A 91 15.33 9.11 -7.92
N SER A 92 16.07 9.72 -6.99
CA SER A 92 16.53 9.01 -5.79
C SER A 92 15.38 8.59 -4.87
N GLU A 93 14.35 9.43 -4.72
CA GLU A 93 13.15 9.07 -3.96
C GLU A 93 12.35 7.94 -4.63
N LYS A 94 12.23 7.95 -5.96
CA LYS A 94 11.55 6.87 -6.71
C LYS A 94 12.33 5.57 -6.61
N SER A 95 13.66 5.60 -6.76
CA SER A 95 14.48 4.39 -6.64
C SER A 95 14.38 3.79 -5.25
N ALA A 96 14.50 4.61 -4.20
CA ALA A 96 14.37 4.15 -2.81
C ALA A 96 12.99 3.55 -2.51
N LYS A 97 11.91 4.14 -3.04
CA LYS A 97 10.56 3.58 -2.89
C LYS A 97 10.40 2.26 -3.61
N ASN A 98 10.87 2.17 -4.86
CA ASN A 98 10.77 0.95 -5.65
C ASN A 98 11.54 -0.20 -4.99
N THR A 99 12.76 0.03 -4.49
CA THR A 99 13.53 -1.01 -3.80
C THR A 99 12.82 -1.51 -2.55
N LEU A 100 12.25 -0.61 -1.74
CA LEU A 100 11.49 -0.99 -0.54
C LEU A 100 10.21 -1.76 -0.89
N ASP A 101 9.50 -1.35 -1.95
CA ASP A 101 8.30 -2.02 -2.42
C ASP A 101 8.61 -3.43 -2.96
N GLU A 102 9.72 -3.58 -3.70
CA GLU A 102 10.20 -4.86 -4.21
C GLU A 102 10.58 -5.81 -3.07
N GLU A 103 11.36 -5.34 -2.09
CA GLU A 103 11.71 -6.12 -0.91
C GLU A 103 10.47 -6.55 -0.11
N PHE A 104 9.49 -5.65 0.03
CA PHE A 104 8.24 -5.96 0.71
C PHE A 104 7.44 -7.03 -0.02
N GLN A 105 7.32 -6.92 -1.35
CA GLN A 105 6.63 -7.91 -2.18
C GLN A 105 7.32 -9.27 -2.12
N GLN A 106 8.65 -9.30 -2.17
CA GLN A 106 9.43 -10.54 -2.02
C GLN A 106 9.15 -11.21 -0.68
N LYS A 107 9.20 -10.45 0.42
CA LYS A 107 8.88 -10.95 1.77
C LYS A 107 7.46 -11.50 1.87
N LEU A 108 6.48 -10.84 1.26
CA LEU A 108 5.10 -11.33 1.21
C LEU A 108 5.00 -12.67 0.48
N VAL A 109 5.62 -12.80 -0.69
CA VAL A 109 5.61 -14.04 -1.48
C VAL A 109 6.32 -15.17 -0.74
N GLU A 110 7.46 -14.91 -0.10
CA GLU A 110 8.17 -15.89 0.71
C GLU A 110 7.33 -16.39 1.89
N ASN A 111 6.67 -15.48 2.61
CA ASN A 111 5.81 -15.83 3.72
C ASN A 111 4.59 -16.66 3.26
N GLN A 112 3.99 -16.29 2.13
CA GLN A 112 2.92 -17.08 1.51
C GLN A 112 3.39 -18.49 1.15
N LYS A 113 4.55 -18.63 0.47
CA LYS A 113 5.13 -19.93 0.13
C LYS A 113 5.41 -20.78 1.36
N LYS A 114 6.05 -20.23 2.39
CA LYS A 114 6.32 -20.92 3.66
C LYS A 114 5.02 -21.40 4.34
N ALA A 115 3.97 -20.58 4.34
CA ALA A 115 2.66 -20.94 4.88
C ALA A 115 1.97 -22.04 4.06
N GLU A 116 2.05 -21.96 2.73
CA GLU A 116 1.52 -22.97 1.81
C GLU A 116 2.24 -24.30 1.95
N GLU A 117 3.57 -24.31 2.04
CA GLU A 117 4.38 -25.52 2.25
C GLU A 117 4.01 -26.22 3.57
N ARG A 118 3.93 -25.45 4.67
CA ARG A 118 3.48 -25.96 5.98
C ARG A 118 2.07 -26.54 5.89
N THR A 119 1.16 -25.85 5.21
CA THR A 119 -0.23 -26.27 5.04
C THR A 119 -0.35 -27.49 4.13
N ALA A 120 0.41 -27.56 3.04
CA ALA A 120 0.46 -28.67 2.10
C ALA A 120 1.02 -29.95 2.75
N LYS A 121 2.10 -29.84 3.53
CA LYS A 121 2.66 -30.95 4.32
C LYS A 121 1.61 -31.51 5.29
N LYS A 122 0.93 -30.65 6.05
CA LYS A 122 -0.14 -31.05 6.99
C LYS A 122 -1.35 -31.65 6.24
N ARG A 123 -1.78 -31.05 5.12
CA ARG A 123 -2.87 -31.55 4.26
C ARG A 123 -2.55 -32.93 3.69
N ALA A 124 -1.34 -33.14 3.18
CA ALA A 124 -0.88 -34.43 2.66
C ALA A 124 -0.89 -35.53 3.73
N LYS A 125 -0.42 -35.22 4.95
CA LYS A 125 -0.53 -36.14 6.11
C LYS A 125 -1.99 -36.52 6.40
N ARG A 126 -2.91 -35.55 6.47
CA ARG A 126 -4.35 -35.80 6.70
C ARG A 126 -5.00 -36.61 5.57
N LEU A 127 -4.66 -36.34 4.32
CA LEU A 127 -5.17 -37.08 3.16
C LEU A 127 -4.72 -38.55 3.18
N LYS A 128 -3.44 -38.81 3.49
CA LYS A 128 -2.92 -40.19 3.67
C LYS A 128 -3.65 -40.92 4.81
N LYS A 129 -3.79 -40.30 5.99
CA LYS A 129 -4.57 -40.86 7.11
C LYS A 129 -6.01 -41.18 6.69
N ARG A 130 -6.70 -40.25 6.01
CA ARG A 130 -8.07 -40.45 5.51
C ARG A 130 -8.17 -41.60 4.49
N GLN A 131 -7.22 -41.71 3.57
CA GLN A 131 -7.18 -42.80 2.59
C GLN A 131 -6.98 -44.17 3.28
N ASN A 132 -6.07 -44.27 4.25
CA ASN A 132 -5.83 -45.50 5.01
C ASN A 132 -7.07 -45.91 5.82
N LEU A 133 -7.76 -44.98 6.47
CA LEU A 133 -9.01 -45.25 7.18
C LEU A 133 -10.12 -45.75 6.23
N LYS A 134 -10.24 -45.16 5.02
CA LYS A 134 -11.19 -45.63 4.01
C LYS A 134 -10.86 -47.06 3.56
N LYS A 135 -9.59 -47.38 3.30
CA LYS A 135 -9.14 -48.74 2.94
C LYS A 135 -9.49 -49.75 4.04
N LYS A 136 -9.17 -49.45 5.30
CA LYS A 136 -9.52 -50.30 6.46
C LYS A 136 -11.02 -50.52 6.60
N LYS A 137 -11.86 -49.49 6.36
CA LYS A 137 -13.33 -49.63 6.39
C LYS A 137 -13.84 -50.54 5.28
N ILE A 138 -13.29 -50.44 4.06
CA ILE A 138 -13.67 -51.30 2.93
C ILE A 138 -13.25 -52.75 3.18
N GLU A 139 -12.05 -52.98 3.72
CA GLU A 139 -11.57 -54.32 4.10
C GLU A 139 -12.46 -54.95 5.18
N LYS A 140 -12.81 -54.19 6.23
CA LYS A 140 -13.77 -54.64 7.27
C LYS A 140 -15.17 -54.93 6.73
N ALA A 141 -15.61 -54.22 5.69
CA ALA A 141 -16.92 -54.47 5.06
C ALA A 141 -16.91 -55.67 4.07
N LYS A 142 -15.73 -56.06 3.56
CA LYS A 142 -15.58 -57.23 2.68
C LYS A 142 -15.34 -58.54 3.43
N MET A 143 -14.97 -58.49 4.70
CA MET A 143 -14.92 -59.69 5.55
C MET A 143 -16.33 -60.03 6.05
N PRO A 144 -16.81 -61.29 5.88
CA PRO A 144 -18.09 -61.71 6.45
C PRO A 144 -18.00 -61.65 7.98
N GLN A 145 -18.99 -61.00 8.60
CA GLN A 145 -19.14 -60.91 10.05
C GLN A 145 -19.22 -62.34 10.64
N PHE A 146 -18.13 -62.82 11.21
CA PHE A 146 -18.15 -64.00 12.08
C PHE A 146 -17.34 -63.69 13.34
N THR A 147 -18.05 -63.73 14.46
CA THR A 147 -17.64 -63.68 15.88
C THR A 147 -17.55 -62.31 16.57
N ASP A 148 -18.39 -62.21 17.61
CA ASP A 148 -18.35 -61.25 18.70
C ASP A 148 -17.06 -61.42 19.53
N ALA A 149 -16.16 -60.44 19.47
CA ALA A 149 -15.11 -60.25 20.46
C ALA A 149 -14.64 -58.78 20.48
N PRO A 150 -14.36 -58.20 21.66
CA PRO A 150 -14.07 -56.77 21.80
C PRO A 150 -12.70 -56.44 21.20
N SER A 151 -12.69 -55.76 20.06
CA SER A 151 -11.49 -55.30 19.36
C SER A 151 -10.96 -54.03 20.02
N ASP A 152 -9.96 -54.20 20.89
CA ASP A 152 -9.11 -53.14 21.44
C ASP A 152 -8.29 -52.49 20.31
N SER A 153 -8.81 -51.38 19.79
CA SER A 153 -8.20 -50.59 18.72
C SER A 153 -7.17 -49.65 19.33
N LYS A 154 -5.94 -50.14 19.50
CA LYS A 154 -4.78 -49.28 19.79
C LYS A 154 -4.57 -48.26 18.66
N ASP A 155 -5.05 -47.06 18.94
CA ASP A 155 -4.83 -45.85 18.19
C ASP A 155 -3.35 -45.48 18.29
N SER A 156 -2.59 -45.69 17.22
CA SER A 156 -1.20 -45.25 17.17
C SER A 156 -1.18 -43.75 16.85
N GLU A 157 -1.33 -42.95 17.88
CA GLU A 157 -1.05 -41.52 17.88
C GLU A 157 0.46 -41.31 17.67
N SER A 158 0.88 -41.28 16.41
CA SER A 158 2.19 -40.74 16.03
C SER A 158 2.06 -39.21 16.01
N GLU A 159 2.15 -38.63 17.21
CA GLU A 159 2.47 -37.24 17.43
C GLU A 159 3.96 -37.05 17.16
N SER A 160 4.26 -36.63 15.93
CA SER A 160 5.55 -36.01 15.61
C SER A 160 5.29 -34.51 15.64
N ASP A 161 5.38 -33.98 16.86
CA ASP A 161 5.61 -32.57 17.15
C ASP A 161 7.00 -32.22 16.61
N ASP A 162 7.03 -31.46 15.52
CA ASP A 162 8.24 -30.87 14.97
C ASP A 162 7.99 -29.36 14.99
N SER A 163 8.00 -28.83 16.20
CA SER A 163 8.04 -27.40 16.51
C SER A 163 9.44 -26.88 16.19
N ASN A 164 9.71 -26.65 14.90
CA ASN A 164 10.83 -25.80 14.49
C ASN A 164 10.41 -24.34 14.69
N ASP A 165 10.72 -23.86 15.90
CA ASP A 165 10.81 -22.47 16.29
C ASP A 165 12.03 -21.87 15.58
N ASP A 166 11.79 -20.97 14.62
CA ASP A 166 12.84 -20.18 13.96
C ASP A 166 12.52 -18.71 14.25
N GLU A 167 12.63 -18.34 15.53
CA GLU A 167 12.88 -16.96 15.96
C GLU A 167 14.36 -16.82 16.32
N SER A 168 15.13 -16.20 15.45
CA SER A 168 16.14 -15.17 15.82
C SER A 168 17.02 -14.79 14.62
N LYS A 169 16.71 -13.67 13.98
CA LYS A 169 17.74 -12.82 13.37
C LYS A 169 17.35 -11.34 13.34
N ALA A 170 17.79 -10.66 14.40
CA ALA A 170 18.38 -9.33 14.43
C ALA A 170 17.68 -8.17 13.67
N SER A 171 16.92 -7.35 14.41
CA SER A 171 16.81 -5.91 14.14
C SER A 171 17.66 -5.13 15.14
N ALA A 172 18.98 -5.14 14.95
CA ALA A 172 19.86 -4.16 15.58
C ALA A 172 19.70 -2.84 14.81
N THR A 173 19.01 -1.87 15.42
CA THR A 173 19.01 -0.48 14.96
C THR A 173 20.41 0.12 15.15
N PRO A 174 21.09 0.63 14.12
CA PRO A 174 22.25 1.47 14.35
C PRO A 174 21.78 2.86 14.77
N THR A 175 22.12 3.20 16.01
CA THR A 175 22.16 4.54 16.60
C THR A 175 22.91 5.50 15.66
N THR A 176 22.26 6.58 15.26
CA THR A 176 22.89 7.69 14.53
C THR A 176 23.85 8.43 15.48
N THR A 177 25.14 8.12 15.39
CA THR A 177 26.19 8.98 15.92
C THR A 177 26.38 10.17 14.99
N GLU A 178 26.14 11.36 15.53
CA GLU A 178 26.64 12.63 15.02
C GLU A 178 28.14 12.52 14.77
N THR A 179 28.56 12.82 13.54
CA THR A 179 29.94 13.21 13.26
C THR A 179 29.91 14.52 12.48
N ASP A 180 30.47 15.53 13.12
CA ASP A 180 30.86 16.81 12.57
C ASP A 180 31.63 16.64 11.26
N LEU A 181 31.19 17.34 10.22
CA LEU A 181 32.03 17.66 9.07
C LEU A 181 32.21 19.18 9.02
N ALA A 182 33.16 19.63 9.83
CA ALA A 182 33.74 20.95 9.74
C ALA A 182 34.54 21.11 8.43
N GLN A 183 34.31 22.25 7.78
CA GLN A 183 35.22 23.03 6.93
C GLN A 183 36.50 22.37 6.40
N ALA A 184 36.55 22.22 5.08
CA ALA A 184 37.74 22.58 4.31
C ALA A 184 37.29 23.40 3.10
N GLY A 185 37.62 24.69 3.11
CA GLY A 185 37.65 25.48 1.90
C GLY A 185 38.84 25.05 1.07
N ASP A 186 38.65 24.94 -0.24
CA ASP A 186 39.75 25.12 -1.16
C ASP A 186 39.24 25.98 -2.32
N GLY A 187 39.75 27.20 -2.38
CA GLY A 187 39.56 28.09 -3.51
C GLY A 187 40.59 27.75 -4.56
N SER A 188 40.18 27.08 -5.63
CA SER A 188 41.01 27.00 -6.83
C SER A 188 40.60 28.12 -7.78
N SER A 189 41.49 29.09 -7.93
CA SER A 189 41.50 30.06 -9.02
C SER A 189 41.51 29.35 -10.37
N THR A 190 40.60 29.73 -11.26
CA THR A 190 40.87 30.07 -12.67
C THR A 190 39.59 30.66 -13.27
#